data_AF-A0A974KAR8-F1
#
_entry.id   AF-A0A974KAR8-F1
#
_cell.length_a   1.000
_cell.length_b   1.000
_cell.length_c   1.000
_cell.angle_alpha   90.00
_cell.angle_beta   90.00
_cell.angle_gamma   90.00
#
_symmetry.space_group_name_H-M   'P 1'
#
loop_
_entity.id
_entity.type
_entity.pdbx_description
1 polymer ?
#
loop_
_entity_poly.entity_id
_entity_poly.type
_entity_poly.pdbx_seq_one_letter_code
_entity_poly.pdbx_strand_id
1 'polypeptide(L)'
;SQISEAFHITARRASYLMSYLRNKASRVVCVCRRQTLSNKAQRCEIFVVRVLENPEPARRERTVTPPVSRRRVGNGDRAQANELWNRLCSNRNAGKILKKEDDDDGV
;
A
#
# COMPACT_ATOMS: atom_id res chain seq x y z
N SER A 1 18.15 -3.37 7.24
CA SER A 1 19.35 -4.18 6.92
C SER A 1 19.29 -5.57 7.54
N GLN A 2 19.11 -5.67 8.87
CA GLN A 2 19.18 -6.95 9.60
C GLN A 2 18.37 -8.10 8.98
N ILE A 3 17.11 -7.85 8.59
CA ILE A 3 16.25 -8.89 7.99
C ILE A 3 16.76 -9.33 6.61
N SER A 4 17.12 -8.39 5.74
CA SER A 4 17.61 -8.74 4.40
C SER A 4 18.91 -9.55 4.46
N GLU A 5 19.77 -9.22 5.41
CA GLU A 5 21.05 -9.89 5.64
C GLU A 5 20.87 -11.28 6.23
N ALA A 6 20.13 -11.41 7.33
CA ALA A 6 19.92 -12.68 8.01
C ALA A 6 19.15 -13.73 7.18
N PHE A 7 18.24 -13.27 6.32
CA PHE A 7 17.43 -14.17 5.48
C PHE A 7 17.91 -14.22 4.02
N HIS A 8 19.03 -13.56 3.70
CA HIS A 8 19.55 -13.45 2.33
C HIS A 8 18.48 -13.05 1.30
N ILE A 9 17.63 -12.08 1.67
CA ILE A 9 16.58 -11.55 0.80
C ILE A 9 16.86 -10.09 0.43
N THR A 10 16.22 -9.60 -0.63
CA THR A 10 16.36 -8.19 -1.02
C THR A 10 15.79 -7.25 0.05
N ALA A 11 16.38 -6.06 0.17
CA ALA A 11 15.87 -5.02 1.07
C ALA A 11 14.39 -4.71 0.81
N ARG A 12 13.97 -4.66 -0.47
CA ARG A 12 12.57 -4.45 -0.86
C ARG A 12 11.65 -5.54 -0.32
N ARG A 13 12.07 -6.80 -0.40
CA ARG A 13 11.29 -7.94 0.11
C ARG A 13 11.20 -7.92 1.64
N ALA A 14 12.30 -7.58 2.32
CA ALA A 14 12.29 -7.39 3.77
C ALA A 14 11.33 -6.26 4.19
N SER A 15 11.34 -5.12 3.51
CA SER A 15 10.41 -4.01 3.79
C SER A 15 8.94 -4.39 3.59
N TYR A 16 8.64 -5.17 2.55
CA TYR A 16 7.31 -5.72 2.33
C TYR A 16 6.88 -6.63 3.49
N LEU A 17 7.75 -7.56 3.90
CA LEU A 17 7.46 -8.47 5.01
C LEU A 17 7.26 -7.73 6.33
N MET A 18 8.04 -6.70 6.63
CA MET A 18 7.83 -5.85 7.82
C MET A 18 6.45 -5.20 7.81
N SER A 19 6.04 -4.66 6.67
CA SER A 19 4.71 -4.04 6.50
C SER A 19 3.60 -5.08 6.64
N TYR A 20 3.83 -6.29 6.11
CA TYR A 20 2.89 -7.39 6.20
C TYR A 20 2.70 -7.87 7.65
N LEU A 21 3.80 -8.03 8.41
CA LEU A 21 3.77 -8.41 9.82
C LEU A 21 3.00 -7.39 10.66
N ARG A 22 3.22 -6.09 10.43
CA ARG A 22 2.48 -5.02 11.10
C ARG A 22 0.96 -5.12 10.89
N ASN A 23 0.53 -5.47 9.68
CA ASN A 23 -0.89 -5.55 9.34
C ASN A 23 -1.53 -6.88 9.77
N LYS A 24 -0.74 -7.90 10.10
CA LYS A 24 -1.21 -9.26 10.44
C LYS A 24 -1.26 -9.49 11.95
N ALA A 25 -1.94 -8.58 12.64
CA ALA A 25 -2.08 -8.58 14.10
C ALA A 25 -2.73 -9.84 14.68
N SER A 26 -3.48 -10.60 13.87
CA SER A 26 -4.10 -11.86 14.30
C SER A 26 -3.09 -12.99 14.56
N ARG A 27 -1.89 -12.91 13.99
CA ARG A 27 -0.85 -13.93 14.12
C ARG A 27 0.40 -13.45 14.81
N VAL A 28 0.68 -12.14 14.75
CA VAL A 28 1.92 -11.59 15.26
C VAL A 28 1.61 -10.35 16.06
N VAL A 29 1.96 -10.38 17.34
CA VAL A 29 1.93 -9.20 18.20
C VAL A 29 3.28 -8.53 18.06
N CYS A 30 3.30 -7.33 17.49
CA CYS A 30 4.51 -6.57 17.27
C CYS A 30 4.32 -5.09 17.60
N VAL A 31 5.41 -4.44 18.01
CA VAL A 31 5.51 -3.01 18.19
C VAL A 31 6.37 -2.46 17.05
N CYS A 32 5.89 -1.42 16.38
CA CYS A 32 6.62 -0.77 15.30
C CYS A 32 7.01 0.65 15.72
N ARG A 33 8.27 1.03 15.49
CA ARG A 33 8.76 2.40 15.68
C ARG A 33 9.25 2.95 14.34
N ARG A 34 9.03 4.24 14.12
CA ARG A 34 9.67 4.99 13.04
C ARG A 34 10.64 5.97 13.68
N GLN A 35 11.89 5.95 13.22
CA GLN A 35 12.91 6.88 13.64
C GLN A 35 13.45 7.61 12.43
N THR A 36 13.46 8.94 12.50
CA THR A 36 14.18 9.76 11.52
C THR A 36 15.64 9.81 11.93
N LEU A 37 16.51 9.37 11.04
CA LEU A 37 17.96 9.42 11.22
C LEU A 37 18.47 10.84 10.95
N SER A 38 19.70 11.14 11.38
CA SER A 38 20.36 12.44 11.18
C SER A 38 20.44 12.85 9.70
N ASN A 39 20.52 11.87 8.79
CA ASN A 39 20.50 12.08 7.33
C ASN A 39 19.10 12.30 6.73
N LYS A 40 18.08 12.61 7.56
CA LYS A 40 16.67 12.75 7.18
C LYS A 40 16.02 11.49 6.59
N ALA A 41 16.70 10.35 6.59
CA ALA A 41 16.10 9.08 6.17
C ALA A 41 15.22 8.52 7.30
N GLN A 42 14.10 7.91 6.93
CA GLN A 42 13.25 7.20 7.90
C GLN A 42 13.67 5.74 8.01
N ARG A 43 13.92 5.29 9.23
CA ARG A 43 14.14 3.89 9.58
C ARG A 43 12.91 3.35 10.29
N CYS A 44 12.33 2.28 9.74
CA CYS A 44 11.28 1.51 10.39
C CYS A 44 11.92 0.39 11.20
N GLU A 45 11.55 0.28 12.47
CA GLU A 45 11.98 -0.78 13.38
C GLU A 45 10.76 -1.57 13.83
N ILE A 46 10.94 -2.87 14.01
CA ILE A 46 9.89 -3.78 14.46
C ILE A 46 10.43 -4.64 15.59
N PHE A 47 9.66 -4.71 16.67
CA PHE A 47 9.90 -5.62 17.78
C PHE A 47 8.74 -6.62 17.82
N VAL A 48 9.03 -7.90 17.59
CA VAL A 48 8.02 -8.96 17.66
C VAL A 48 7.94 -9.45 19.10
N VAL A 49 6.80 -9.19 19.75
CA VAL A 49 6.57 -9.55 21.16
C VAL A 49 6.26 -11.03 21.27
N ARG A 50 5.33 -11.52 20.44
CA ARG A 50 4.99 -12.95 20.36
C ARG A 50 4.39 -13.29 19.01
N VAL A 51 4.64 -14.51 18.56
CA VAL A 51 3.95 -15.13 17.43
C VAL A 51 2.86 -16.01 18.01
N LEU A 52 1.61 -15.70 17.69
CA LEU A 52 0.47 -16.51 18.09
C LEU A 52 0.45 -17.77 17.24
N GLU A 53 0.09 -18.90 17.86
CA GLU A 53 -0.18 -20.12 17.14
C GLU A 53 -1.18 -19.85 16.03
N ASN A 54 -0.93 -20.48 14.89
CA ASN A 54 -1.87 -20.38 13.78
C ASN A 54 -3.18 -20.98 14.30
N PRO A 55 -4.29 -20.23 14.39
CA PRO A 55 -5.56 -20.89 14.56
C PRO A 55 -5.62 -21.94 13.43
N GLU A 56 -5.84 -23.21 13.80
CA GLU A 56 -6.20 -24.28 12.88
C GLU A 56 -7.00 -23.60 11.79
N PRO A 57 -6.54 -23.60 10.52
CA PRO A 57 -7.16 -22.79 9.49
C PRO A 57 -8.58 -23.25 9.50
N ALA A 58 -9.48 -22.45 10.12
CA ALA A 58 -10.86 -22.85 10.34
C ALA A 58 -11.24 -23.25 8.95
N ARG A 59 -11.41 -24.57 8.74
CA ARG A 59 -11.68 -25.12 7.42
C ARG A 59 -12.80 -24.20 7.03
N ARG A 60 -12.55 -23.33 6.05
CA ARG A 60 -13.65 -22.66 5.41
C ARG A 60 -14.31 -23.89 4.86
N GLU A 61 -15.27 -24.43 5.61
CA GLU A 61 -16.42 -25.06 5.03
C GLU A 61 -16.70 -24.07 3.93
N ARG A 62 -16.31 -24.47 2.72
CA ARG A 62 -17.01 -24.02 1.56
C ARG A 62 -18.43 -24.41 1.95
N THR A 63 -19.14 -23.50 2.60
CA THR A 63 -20.48 -23.20 2.17
C THR A 63 -20.28 -23.07 0.69
N VAL A 64 -20.61 -24.17 0.00
CA VAL A 64 -20.69 -24.26 -1.44
C VAL A 64 -21.78 -23.27 -1.75
N THR A 65 -21.41 -21.99 -1.70
CA THR A 65 -22.22 -20.93 -2.22
C THR A 65 -22.28 -21.32 -3.69
N PRO A 66 -23.47 -21.57 -4.23
CA PRO A 66 -23.60 -21.87 -5.66
C PRO A 66 -22.83 -20.77 -6.38
N PRO A 67 -22.09 -21.09 -7.46
CA PRO A 67 -21.29 -20.11 -8.16
C PRO A 67 -22.17 -18.91 -8.41
N VAL A 68 -21.90 -17.81 -7.68
CA VAL A 68 -22.58 -16.54 -7.92
C VAL A 68 -22.24 -16.28 -9.36
N SER A 69 -23.23 -16.45 -10.24
CA SER A 69 -23.03 -16.12 -11.64
C SER A 69 -22.50 -14.70 -11.57
N ARG A 70 -21.27 -14.49 -12.03
CA ARG A 70 -20.80 -13.15 -12.34
C ARG A 70 -21.64 -12.72 -13.55
N ARG A 71 -22.94 -12.46 -13.32
CA ARG A 71 -23.66 -11.47 -14.08
C ARG A 71 -22.74 -10.27 -13.98
N ARG A 72 -22.13 -9.91 -15.12
CA ARG A 72 -21.61 -8.57 -15.35
C ARG A 72 -22.75 -7.64 -14.94
N VAL A 73 -22.70 -7.15 -13.70
CA VAL A 73 -23.62 -6.13 -13.25
C VAL A 73 -23.15 -4.86 -13.94
N GLY A 74 -23.86 -4.54 -15.02
CA GLY A 74 -23.87 -3.23 -15.64
C GLY A 74 -22.63 -2.87 -16.44
N ASN A 75 -22.86 -2.09 -17.50
CA ASN A 75 -21.86 -1.28 -18.17
C ASN A 75 -21.13 -0.42 -17.13
N GLY A 76 -20.02 -0.90 -16.58
CA GLY A 76 -19.00 -0.01 -16.04
C GLY A 76 -18.39 0.68 -17.25
N ASP A 77 -18.98 1.81 -17.65
CA ASP A 77 -18.58 2.54 -18.85
C ASP A 77 -17.14 3.00 -18.68
N ARG A 78 -16.21 2.19 -19.20
CA ARG A 78 -14.77 2.42 -19.09
C ARG A 78 -14.39 3.77 -19.68
N ALA A 79 -15.19 4.27 -20.63
CA ALA A 79 -15.02 5.60 -21.19
C ALA A 79 -15.21 6.69 -20.11
N GLN A 80 -16.29 6.61 -19.32
CA GLN A 80 -16.56 7.57 -18.25
C GLN A 80 -15.49 7.51 -17.14
N ALA A 81 -15.05 6.31 -16.77
CA ALA A 81 -13.98 6.14 -15.79
C ALA A 81 -12.63 6.71 -16.28
N ASN A 82 -12.29 6.48 -17.56
CA ASN A 82 -11.09 7.05 -18.17
C ASN A 82 -11.19 8.57 -18.35
N GLU A 83 -12.35 9.10 -18.73
CA GLU A 83 -12.56 10.54 -18.87
C GLU A 83 -12.41 11.26 -17.53
N LEU A 84 -13.00 10.71 -16.46
CA LEU A 84 -12.83 11.22 -15.10
C LEU A 84 -11.36 11.21 -14.67
N TRP A 85 -10.64 10.11 -14.95
CA TRP A 85 -9.22 10.00 -14.66
C TRP A 85 -8.38 11.02 -15.43
N ASN A 86 -8.66 11.20 -16.72
CA ASN A 86 -7.98 12.18 -17.57
C ASN A 86 -8.24 13.62 -17.08
N ARG A 87 -9.49 13.97 -16.74
CA ARG A 87 -9.82 15.29 -16.16
C ARG A 87 -9.07 15.57 -14.86
N LEU A 88 -9.00 14.59 -13.96
CA LEU A 88 -8.27 14.74 -12.69
C LEU A 88 -6.75 14.89 -12.91
N CYS A 89 -6.18 14.17 -13.89
CA CYS A 89 -4.78 14.32 -14.25
C CYS A 89 -4.49 15.69 -14.89
N SER A 90 -5.36 16.18 -15.77
CA SER A 90 -5.25 17.49 -16.39
C SER A 90 -5.37 18.63 -15.38
N ASN A 91 -6.31 18.56 -14.43
CA ASN A 91 -6.44 19.58 -13.36
C ASN A 91 -5.21 19.64 -12.43
N ARG A 92 -4.52 18.52 -12.23
CA ARG A 92 -3.24 18.50 -11.52
C ARG A 92 -2.13 19.27 -12.25
N ASN A 93 -2.21 19.33 -13.58
CA ASN A 93 -1.31 20.13 -14.40
C ASN A 93 -1.78 21.59 -14.55
N ALA A 94 -3.06 21.91 -14.31
CA ALA A 94 -3.57 23.29 -14.31
C ALA A 94 -2.90 24.15 -13.21
N GLY A 95 -2.63 23.58 -12.04
CA GLY A 95 -1.85 24.25 -10.99
C GLY A 95 -0.36 24.49 -11.35
N LYS A 96 0.15 23.85 -12.42
CA LYS A 96 1.50 24.14 -12.96
C LYS A 96 1.47 25.22 -14.04
N ILE A 97 0.32 25.47 -14.67
CA ILE A 97 0.13 26.52 -15.68
C ILE A 97 -0.08 27.87 -14.99
N LEU A 98 -0.89 27.92 -13.92
CA LEU A 98 -1.06 29.13 -13.10
C LEU A 98 0.22 29.59 -12.39
N LYS A 99 1.21 28.71 -12.21
CA LYS A 99 2.53 29.09 -11.65
C LYS A 99 3.52 29.64 -12.65
N LYS A 100 3.22 29.60 -13.96
CA LYS A 100 4.10 30.13 -15.00
C LYS A 100 3.71 31.52 -15.46
N GLU A 101 2.48 31.97 -15.21
CA GLU A 101 2.02 33.30 -15.61
C GLU A 101 2.44 34.39 -14.61
N ASP A 102 2.74 34.04 -13.35
CA ASP A 102 3.20 35.02 -12.34
C ASP A 102 4.72 35.39 -12.46
N ASP A 103 5.48 34.70 -13.31
CA ASP A 103 6.94 34.89 -13.44
C ASP A 103 7.36 35.67 -14.72
N ASP A 104 6.43 36.15 -15.55
CA ASP A 104 6.74 36.78 -16.86
C ASP A 104 6.05 38.15 -17.09
N ASP A 105 5.91 38.99 -16.05
CA ASP A 105 5.46 40.39 -16.18
C ASP A 105 6.30 41.33 -15.27
N GLY A 106 7.61 41.39 -15.52
CA GLY A 106 8.52 42.25 -14.75
C GLY A 106 9.82 42.61 -15.47
N VAL A 107 9.74 43.31 -16.60
CA VAL A 107 10.84 44.11 -17.18
C VAL A 107 10.33 45.51 -17.50
#